data_AF-A0A7K9MXX2-F1
#
_entry.id   AF-A0A7K9MXX2-F1
#
_cell.length_a   1.000
_cell.length_b   1.000
_cell.length_c   1.000
_cell.angle_alpha   90.00
_cell.angle_beta   90.00
_cell.angle_gamma   90.00
#
_symmetry.space_group_name_H-M   'P 1'
#
loop_
_entity.id
_entity.type
_entity.pdbx_description
1 polymer ?
#
loop_
_entity_poly.entity_id
_entity_poly.type
_entity_poly.pdbx_seq_one_letter_code
_entity_poly.pdbx_strand_id
1 'polypeptide(L)'
;LLLKVVLGDKPYIVDGGFGRAYQMWQPMELISGTDQPQTPGVFRFMEESGVWYLEKVKRKQWVPNQSVSTSHNMEKEDCHRIYLFTLQPRDIEEFRACNAHLQTAPDSLFVVKSICSLQTTDGVRALVGWKLTEIKYNYKDNTDLVEISILADEEMEKTLKEKFNITLDKKFVPINTSRLSLF
;
A
#
# COMPACT_ATOMS: atom_id res chain seq x y z
N LEU A 1 -3.77 11.59 3.05
CA LEU A 1 -2.99 12.66 3.70
C LEU A 1 -1.54 12.28 3.58
N LEU A 2 -0.68 13.19 3.14
CA LEU A 2 0.76 13.01 3.05
C LEU A 2 1.43 14.30 3.51
N LEU A 3 2.74 14.27 3.75
CA LEU A 3 3.51 15.41 4.25
C LEU A 3 4.55 15.83 3.23
N LYS A 4 4.74 17.15 3.10
CA LYS A 4 5.92 17.74 2.47
C LYS A 4 6.88 18.21 3.56
N VAL A 5 8.12 17.74 3.50
CA VAL A 5 9.20 18.14 4.41
C VAL A 5 10.27 18.86 3.60
N VAL A 6 10.77 19.99 4.07
CA VAL A 6 11.86 20.72 3.42
C VAL A 6 13.09 20.61 4.29
N LEU A 7 14.17 20.01 3.76
CA LEU A 7 15.46 19.89 4.43
C LEU A 7 16.49 20.71 3.64
N GLY A 8 16.96 21.82 4.22
CA GLY A 8 17.73 22.80 3.48
C GLY A 8 16.88 23.43 2.37
N ASP A 9 17.33 23.33 1.13
CA ASP A 9 16.63 23.77 -0.08
C ASP A 9 15.87 22.63 -0.79
N LYS A 10 15.91 21.40 -0.25
CA LYS A 10 15.35 20.22 -0.90
C LYS A 10 13.98 19.83 -0.34
N PRO A 11 12.92 19.82 -1.17
CA PRO A 11 11.60 19.32 -0.78
C PRO A 11 11.51 17.80 -0.92
N TYR A 12 10.91 17.15 0.06
CA TYR A 12 10.63 15.72 0.10
C TYR A 12 9.15 15.48 0.39
N ILE A 13 8.62 14.38 -0.13
CA ILE A 13 7.34 13.82 0.29
C ILE A 13 7.60 12.67 1.26
N VAL A 14 6.83 12.66 2.34
CA VAL A 14 6.80 11.59 3.33
C VAL A 14 5.35 11.14 3.50
N ASP A 15 5.12 9.85 3.36
CA ASP A 15 3.84 9.20 3.60
C ASP A 15 4.10 7.91 4.37
N GLY A 16 3.49 7.75 5.54
CA GLY A 16 3.54 6.53 6.35
C GLY A 16 2.20 5.80 6.43
N GLY A 17 1.20 6.21 5.65
CA GLY A 17 -0.20 5.81 5.80
C GLY A 17 -0.82 5.11 4.60
N PHE A 18 -0.17 5.07 3.43
CA PHE A 18 -0.74 4.37 2.27
C PHE A 18 -0.67 2.84 2.41
N GLY A 19 0.46 2.32 2.90
CA GLY A 19 0.61 0.91 3.28
C GLY A 19 0.79 -0.10 2.15
N ARG A 20 0.79 -1.39 2.53
CA ARG A 20 0.97 -2.55 1.64
C ARG A 20 2.23 -2.44 0.76
N ALA A 21 2.20 -2.99 -0.46
CA ALA A 21 3.35 -3.00 -1.38
C ALA A 21 3.62 -1.64 -2.05
N TYR A 22 2.78 -0.65 -1.80
CA TYR A 22 2.88 0.70 -2.39
C TYR A 22 3.58 1.69 -1.45
N GLN A 23 3.88 1.27 -0.22
CA GLN A 23 4.50 2.09 0.80
C GLN A 23 5.97 2.39 0.45
N MET A 24 6.33 3.67 0.33
CA MET A 24 7.72 4.11 0.30
C MET A 24 8.38 3.85 1.67
N TRP A 25 9.66 3.48 1.70
CA TRP A 25 10.45 3.28 2.92
C TRP A 25 11.33 4.48 3.26
N GLN A 26 11.59 5.35 2.28
CA GLN A 26 12.41 6.54 2.44
C GLN A 26 11.64 7.77 1.95
N PRO A 27 11.90 8.96 2.52
CA PRO A 27 11.43 10.22 1.96
C PRO A 27 11.80 10.32 0.48
N MET A 28 10.85 10.74 -0.35
CA MET A 28 11.01 10.86 -1.79
C MET A 28 11.29 12.32 -2.15
N GLU A 29 12.42 12.61 -2.79
CA GLU A 29 12.72 13.97 -3.25
C GLU A 29 11.67 14.40 -4.28
N LEU A 30 11.12 15.60 -4.14
CA LEU A 30 10.04 16.10 -4.99
C LEU A 30 10.61 16.61 -6.32
N ILE A 31 11.01 15.67 -7.18
CA ILE A 31 11.58 15.91 -8.51
C ILE A 31 10.81 15.06 -9.53
N SER A 32 10.27 15.72 -10.56
CA SER A 32 9.51 15.06 -11.63
C SER A 32 10.43 14.23 -12.54
N GLY A 33 9.93 13.09 -13.03
CA GLY A 33 10.59 12.24 -14.03
C GLY A 33 11.76 11.39 -13.51
N THR A 34 12.14 11.52 -12.24
CA THR A 34 13.35 10.87 -11.70
C THR A 34 13.01 9.59 -10.95
N ASP A 35 13.67 8.49 -11.32
CA ASP A 35 13.60 7.23 -10.60
C ASP A 35 14.30 7.31 -9.25
N GLN A 36 13.61 6.83 -8.22
CA GLN A 36 14.10 6.78 -6.85
C GLN A 36 13.97 5.33 -6.35
N PRO A 37 15.00 4.49 -6.56
CA PRO A 37 15.00 3.10 -6.13
C PRO A 37 14.97 2.97 -4.61
N GLN A 38 14.06 2.14 -4.10
CA GLN A 38 13.96 1.75 -2.70
C GLN A 38 13.76 0.23 -2.58
N THR A 39 13.85 -0.33 -1.38
CA THR A 39 13.62 -1.78 -1.15
C THR A 39 12.27 -2.26 -1.70
N PRO A 40 11.13 -1.56 -1.48
CA PRO A 40 9.84 -1.99 -2.03
C PRO A 40 9.75 -1.95 -3.56
N GLY A 41 10.61 -1.18 -4.22
CA GLY A 41 10.59 -0.98 -5.67
C GLY A 41 11.14 0.38 -6.07
N VAL A 42 11.08 0.67 -7.37
CA VAL A 42 11.43 1.98 -7.91
C VAL A 42 10.17 2.85 -7.91
N PHE A 43 10.28 4.02 -7.30
CA PHE A 43 9.22 5.03 -7.29
C PHE A 43 9.64 6.22 -8.16
N ARG A 44 8.65 6.93 -8.68
CA ARG A 44 8.85 8.14 -9.48
C ARG A 44 7.73 9.12 -9.21
N PHE A 45 8.06 10.40 -9.19
CA PHE A 45 7.05 11.45 -9.30
C PHE A 45 6.92 11.90 -10.74
N MET A 46 5.69 12.09 -11.21
CA MET A 46 5.40 12.79 -12.46
C MET A 46 4.61 14.05 -12.14
N GLU A 47 4.99 15.17 -12.72
CA GLU A 47 4.28 16.44 -12.59
C GLU A 47 3.65 16.80 -13.93
N GLU A 48 2.34 17.08 -13.91
CA GLU A 48 1.58 17.52 -15.07
C GLU A 48 0.62 18.64 -14.62
N SER A 49 0.84 19.87 -15.10
CA SER A 49 -0.07 21.01 -14.90
C SER A 49 -0.39 21.33 -13.43
N GLY A 50 0.60 21.27 -12.54
CA GLY A 50 0.50 21.53 -11.11
C GLY A 50 0.05 20.32 -10.27
N VAL A 51 -0.25 19.19 -10.91
CA VAL A 51 -0.63 17.93 -10.25
C VAL A 51 0.55 16.98 -10.26
N TRP A 52 0.84 16.41 -9.10
CA TRP A 52 1.89 15.42 -8.90
C TRP A 52 1.29 14.03 -8.77
N TYR A 53 1.88 13.05 -9.47
CA TYR A 53 1.50 11.65 -9.45
C TYR A 53 2.64 10.84 -8.83
N LEU A 54 2.33 10.01 -7.83
CA LEU A 54 3.25 8.97 -7.39
C LEU A 54 3.04 7.72 -8.24
N GLU A 55 4.10 7.28 -8.89
CA GLU A 55 4.14 6.04 -9.65
C GLU A 55 5.13 5.06 -9.01
N LYS A 56 4.84 3.76 -9.14
CA LYS A 56 5.74 2.69 -8.76
C LYS A 56 5.90 1.70 -9.91
N VAL A 57 7.13 1.40 -10.26
CA VAL A 57 7.47 0.35 -11.24
C VAL A 57 7.10 -1.01 -10.66
N LYS A 58 6.32 -1.79 -11.41
CA LYS A 58 5.97 -3.16 -11.01
C LYS A 58 7.21 -4.05 -10.98
N ARG A 59 7.41 -4.74 -9.85
CA ARG A 59 8.40 -5.81 -9.74
C ARG A 59 7.74 -7.16 -10.03
N LYS A 60 8.49 -8.11 -10.60
CA LYS A 60 8.02 -9.48 -10.81
C LYS A 60 7.60 -10.09 -9.48
N GLN A 61 6.57 -10.93 -9.49
CA GLN A 61 6.09 -11.64 -8.30
C GLN A 61 6.08 -13.14 -8.56
N TRP A 62 6.54 -13.92 -7.58
CA TRP A 62 6.45 -15.36 -7.55
C TRP A 62 5.50 -15.81 -6.43
N VAL A 63 4.47 -16.58 -6.79
CA VAL A 63 3.45 -17.10 -5.87
C VAL A 63 3.56 -18.63 -5.86
N PRO A 64 4.14 -19.26 -4.82
CA PRO A 64 4.43 -20.71 -4.84
C PRO A 64 3.20 -21.62 -4.93
N ASN A 65 2.04 -21.18 -4.44
CA ASN A 65 0.85 -22.03 -4.24
C ASN A 65 -0.36 -21.67 -5.14
N GLN A 66 -0.15 -20.94 -6.24
CA GLN A 66 -1.20 -20.71 -7.23
C GLN A 66 -1.15 -21.74 -8.36
N SER A 67 -2.23 -22.50 -8.54
CA SER A 67 -2.53 -23.16 -9.81
C SER A 67 -2.72 -22.07 -10.87
N VAL A 68 -1.72 -21.94 -11.76
CA VAL A 68 -1.57 -21.01 -12.89
C VAL A 68 -2.85 -20.26 -13.31
N SER A 69 -2.83 -18.93 -13.19
CA SER A 69 -3.08 -17.98 -14.30
C SER A 69 -3.33 -16.57 -13.77
N THR A 70 -2.37 -15.68 -14.00
CA THR A 70 -2.71 -14.35 -14.53
C THR A 70 -1.67 -14.03 -15.58
N SER A 71 -2.07 -14.17 -16.85
CA SER A 71 -1.39 -13.60 -18.00
C SER A 71 -1.07 -12.14 -17.75
N HIS A 72 0.19 -11.73 -17.85
CA HIS A 72 0.49 -10.33 -18.13
C HIS A 72 1.57 -10.27 -19.21
N ASN A 73 1.13 -9.77 -20.36
CA ASN A 73 1.92 -9.40 -21.51
C ASN A 73 3.17 -8.65 -21.04
N MET A 74 4.33 -9.24 -21.26
CA MET A 74 5.60 -8.54 -21.17
C MET A 74 5.69 -7.64 -22.39
N GLU A 75 5.49 -6.32 -22.26
CA GLU A 75 5.99 -5.38 -23.28
C GLU A 75 6.05 -3.89 -22.90
N LYS A 76 5.67 -3.47 -21.68
CA LYS A 76 6.06 -2.16 -21.12
C LYS A 76 6.43 -2.30 -19.65
N GLU A 77 7.32 -1.42 -19.17
CA GLU A 77 7.48 -1.21 -17.73
C GLU A 77 6.13 -0.77 -17.17
N ASP A 78 5.37 -1.73 -16.62
CA ASP A 78 4.06 -1.45 -16.03
C ASP A 78 4.27 -0.60 -14.77
N CYS A 79 4.20 0.73 -14.93
CA CYS A 79 4.13 1.66 -13.80
C CYS A 79 2.70 1.72 -13.27
N HIS A 80 2.54 1.49 -11.97
CA HIS A 80 1.27 1.67 -11.28
C HIS A 80 1.20 3.09 -10.71
N ARG A 81 0.19 3.86 -11.14
CA ARG A 81 -0.19 5.12 -10.47
C ARG A 81 -0.82 4.80 -9.12
N ILE A 82 -0.20 5.29 -8.05
CA ILE A 82 -0.62 5.02 -6.67
C ILE A 82 -1.64 6.07 -6.23
N TYR A 83 -1.26 7.35 -6.29
CA TYR A 83 -2.13 8.48 -5.97
C TYR A 83 -1.62 9.75 -6.65
N LEU A 84 -2.44 10.79 -6.60
CA LEU A 84 -2.10 12.13 -7.04
C LEU A 84 -2.32 13.16 -5.93
N PHE A 85 -1.61 14.28 -6.01
CA PHE A 85 -1.73 15.38 -5.06
C PHE A 85 -1.33 16.72 -5.69
N THR A 86 -1.66 17.80 -5.00
CA THR A 86 -1.18 19.16 -5.32
C THR A 86 -0.27 19.65 -4.20
N LEU A 87 0.57 20.65 -4.47
CA LEU A 87 1.40 21.29 -3.44
C LEU A 87 0.67 22.35 -2.61
N GLN A 88 -0.64 22.52 -2.80
CA GLN A 88 -1.47 23.39 -1.96
C GLN A 88 -1.38 22.93 -0.49
N PRO A 89 -0.93 23.79 0.44
CA PRO A 89 -0.98 23.49 1.87
C PRO A 89 -2.42 23.20 2.31
N ARG A 90 -2.58 22.24 3.22
CA ARG A 90 -3.88 21.82 3.74
C ARG A 90 -3.87 21.81 5.26
N ASP A 91 -4.98 22.24 5.85
CA ASP A 91 -5.25 22.04 7.27
C ASP A 91 -5.93 20.67 7.51
N ILE A 92 -5.76 20.09 8.69
CA ILE A 92 -6.39 18.80 9.03
C ILE A 92 -7.92 18.87 8.98
N GLU A 93 -8.51 20.03 9.25
CA GLU A 93 -9.95 20.25 9.20
C GLU A 93 -10.55 20.02 7.81
N GLU A 94 -9.77 20.26 6.75
CA GLU A 94 -10.21 20.00 5.37
C GLU A 94 -10.44 18.50 5.10
N PHE A 95 -9.83 17.61 5.90
CA PHE A 95 -10.02 16.17 5.80
C PHE A 95 -11.21 15.66 6.63
N ARG A 96 -11.83 16.49 7.48
CA ARG A 96 -12.90 16.04 8.39
C ARG A 96 -14.09 15.43 7.67
N ALA A 97 -14.57 16.08 6.61
CA ALA A 97 -15.70 15.60 5.81
C ALA A 97 -15.35 14.27 5.10
N CYS A 98 -14.16 14.20 4.50
CA CYS A 98 -13.67 12.98 3.86
C CYS A 98 -13.52 11.83 4.87
N ASN A 99 -12.99 12.10 6.06
CA ASN A 99 -12.86 11.12 7.13
C ASN A 99 -14.22 10.55 7.58
N ALA A 100 -15.23 11.40 7.75
CA ALA A 100 -16.59 10.94 8.09
C ALA A 100 -17.20 10.09 6.98
N HIS A 101 -17.03 10.53 5.73
CA HIS A 101 -17.52 9.81 4.55
C HIS A 101 -16.86 8.44 4.40
N LEU A 102 -15.52 8.36 4.48
CA LEU A 102 -14.77 7.11 4.32
C LEU A 102 -15.13 6.05 5.38
N GLN A 103 -15.60 6.45 6.56
CA GLN A 103 -16.00 5.52 7.62
C GLN A 103 -17.45 5.02 7.51
N THR A 104 -18.30 5.68 6.71
CA THR A 104 -19.76 5.46 6.75
C THR A 104 -20.39 5.19 5.39
N ALA A 105 -19.78 5.66 4.31
CA ALA A 105 -20.31 5.46 2.96
C ALA A 105 -20.33 3.96 2.62
N PRO A 106 -21.46 3.43 2.12
CA PRO A 106 -21.66 1.99 1.93
C PRO A 106 -20.72 1.39 0.88
N ASP A 107 -20.20 2.20 -0.03
CA ASP A 107 -19.25 1.84 -1.09
C ASP A 107 -17.79 2.17 -0.72
N SER A 108 -17.54 2.80 0.44
CA SER A 108 -16.18 3.06 0.90
C SER A 108 -15.42 1.76 1.10
N LEU A 109 -14.21 1.68 0.56
CA LEU A 109 -13.29 0.55 0.75
C LEU A 109 -13.07 0.23 2.24
N PHE A 110 -13.07 1.24 3.11
CA PHE A 110 -12.87 1.09 4.55
C PHE A 110 -14.11 0.55 5.30
N VAL A 111 -15.28 0.53 4.66
CA VAL A 111 -16.51 -0.08 5.18
C VAL A 111 -16.67 -1.51 4.66
N VAL A 112 -16.32 -1.75 3.39
CA VAL A 112 -16.52 -3.05 2.73
C VAL A 112 -15.32 -4.00 2.84
N LYS A 113 -14.20 -3.55 3.41
CA LYS A 113 -13.01 -4.36 3.69
C LYS A 113 -12.41 -3.99 5.04
N SER A 114 -12.14 -4.99 5.88
CA SER A 114 -11.27 -4.84 7.05
C SER A 114 -9.82 -5.04 6.63
N ILE A 115 -8.94 -4.08 6.91
CA ILE A 115 -7.57 -4.04 6.38
C ILE A 115 -6.59 -3.70 7.50
N CYS A 116 -5.47 -4.42 7.57
CA CYS A 116 -4.26 -3.92 8.22
C CYS A 116 -3.02 -4.31 7.41
N SER A 117 -1.96 -3.51 7.48
CA SER A 117 -0.68 -3.85 6.86
C SER A 117 0.48 -3.35 7.70
N LEU A 118 1.59 -4.06 7.67
CA LEU A 118 2.80 -3.74 8.40
C LEU A 118 4.02 -4.03 7.52
N GLN A 119 4.89 -3.04 7.34
CA GLN A 119 6.19 -3.27 6.71
C GLN A 119 7.07 -4.11 7.64
N THR A 120 7.83 -5.04 7.07
CA THR A 120 8.86 -5.81 7.78
C THR A 120 10.23 -5.30 7.36
N THR A 121 11.30 -5.86 7.95
CA THR A 121 12.68 -5.50 7.61
C THR A 121 13.05 -5.75 6.15
N ASP A 122 12.37 -6.68 5.48
CA ASP A 122 12.66 -7.14 4.12
C ASP A 122 11.40 -7.28 3.24
N GLY A 123 10.27 -6.70 3.66
CA GLY A 123 8.99 -7.05 3.07
C GLY A 123 7.79 -6.29 3.63
N VAL A 124 6.62 -6.86 3.41
CA VAL A 124 5.36 -6.37 3.96
C VAL A 124 4.42 -7.53 4.24
N ARG A 125 3.60 -7.40 5.27
CA ARG A 125 2.44 -8.25 5.51
C ARG A 125 1.17 -7.44 5.47
N ALA A 126 0.10 -8.01 4.93
CA ALA A 126 -1.20 -7.38 4.84
C ALA A 126 -2.30 -8.41 5.09
N LEU A 127 -3.28 -8.04 5.90
CA LEU A 127 -4.48 -8.83 6.16
C LEU A 127 -5.67 -8.05 5.61
N VAL A 128 -6.44 -8.68 4.70
CA VAL A 128 -7.66 -8.11 4.10
C VAL A 128 -8.80 -9.12 4.25
N GLY A 129 -9.78 -8.81 5.10
CA GLY A 129 -10.73 -9.82 5.59
C GLY A 129 -9.96 -10.98 6.21
N TRP A 130 -10.15 -12.18 5.66
CA TRP A 130 -9.46 -13.42 6.07
C TRP A 130 -8.14 -13.69 5.33
N LYS A 131 -7.83 -12.92 4.29
CA LYS A 131 -6.66 -13.18 3.44
C LYS A 131 -5.43 -12.50 4.02
N LEU A 132 -4.51 -13.30 4.55
CA LEU A 132 -3.16 -12.85 4.89
C LEU A 132 -2.28 -12.97 3.64
N THR A 133 -1.53 -11.91 3.34
CA THR A 133 -0.52 -11.88 2.28
C THR A 133 0.79 -11.39 2.86
N GLU A 134 1.85 -12.15 2.67
CA GLU A 134 3.21 -11.82 3.09
C GLU A 134 4.08 -11.73 1.85
N ILE A 135 4.77 -10.60 1.69
CA ILE A 135 5.63 -10.32 0.55
C ILE A 135 7.04 -10.12 1.07
N LYS A 136 7.98 -10.89 0.54
CA LYS A 136 9.41 -10.66 0.72
C LYS A 136 9.97 -9.98 -0.52
N TYR A 137 10.49 -8.77 -0.34
CA TYR A 137 10.97 -7.96 -1.44
C TYR A 137 12.29 -8.50 -2.00
N ASN A 138 12.40 -8.50 -3.33
CA ASN A 138 13.59 -8.90 -4.07
C ASN A 138 14.18 -10.24 -3.57
N TYR A 139 13.30 -11.23 -3.37
CA TYR A 139 13.65 -12.55 -2.88
C TYR A 139 14.68 -13.25 -3.78
N LYS A 140 14.52 -13.12 -5.11
CA LYS A 140 15.44 -13.65 -6.10
C LYS A 140 15.32 -12.90 -7.42
N ASP A 141 16.45 -12.51 -8.04
CA ASP A 141 16.52 -11.98 -9.41
C ASP A 141 15.45 -10.89 -9.73
N ASN A 142 15.35 -9.85 -8.89
CA ASN A 142 14.34 -8.78 -9.01
C ASN A 142 12.89 -9.30 -9.01
N THR A 143 12.62 -10.36 -8.25
CA THR A 143 11.31 -10.98 -8.05
C THR A 143 10.96 -11.00 -6.57
N ASP A 144 9.78 -10.50 -6.23
CA ASP A 144 9.21 -10.59 -4.89
C ASP A 144 8.59 -11.99 -4.68
N LEU A 145 8.83 -12.59 -3.52
CA LEU A 145 8.10 -13.78 -3.08
C LEU A 145 6.79 -13.34 -2.44
N VAL A 146 5.67 -13.92 -2.86
CA VAL A 146 4.34 -13.62 -2.34
C VAL A 146 3.70 -14.90 -1.81
N GLU A 147 3.47 -14.92 -0.50
CA GLU A 147 2.81 -16.00 0.22
C GLU A 147 1.40 -15.56 0.61
N ILE A 148 0.42 -16.44 0.42
CA ILE A 148 -0.99 -16.16 0.67
C ILE A 148 -1.57 -17.29 1.51
N SER A 149 -2.26 -16.94 2.58
CA SER A 149 -3.08 -17.85 3.37
C SER A 149 -4.47 -17.25 3.62
N ILE A 150 -5.47 -18.13 3.71
CA ILE A 150 -6.82 -17.79 4.14
C ILE A 150 -6.97 -18.30 5.56
N LEU A 151 -7.22 -17.39 6.50
CA LEU A 151 -7.32 -17.68 7.91
C LEU A 151 -8.76 -18.07 8.30
N ALA A 152 -8.90 -18.95 9.27
CA ALA A 152 -10.18 -19.18 9.93
C ALA A 152 -10.49 -18.06 10.94
N ASP A 153 -11.75 -17.88 11.32
CA ASP A 153 -12.18 -16.83 12.25
C ASP A 153 -11.45 -16.91 13.61
N GLU A 154 -11.25 -18.13 14.11
CA GLU A 154 -10.54 -18.41 15.36
C GLU A 154 -9.04 -18.05 15.33
N GLU A 155 -8.44 -17.92 14.14
CA GLU A 155 -7.02 -17.58 13.97
C GLU A 155 -6.79 -16.05 13.89
N MET A 156 -7.85 -15.27 13.72
CA MET A 156 -7.77 -13.84 13.41
C MET A 156 -7.12 -13.02 14.53
N GLU A 157 -7.63 -13.14 15.75
CA GLU A 157 -7.12 -12.35 16.89
C GLU A 157 -5.68 -12.74 17.26
N LYS A 158 -5.35 -14.04 17.19
CA LYS A 158 -3.99 -14.53 17.36
C LYS A 158 -3.06 -13.92 16.30
N THR A 159 -3.48 -13.93 15.03
CA THR A 159 -2.70 -13.37 13.92
C THR A 159 -2.50 -11.86 14.07
N LEU A 160 -3.55 -11.10 14.42
CA LEU A 160 -3.46 -9.66 14.69
C LEU A 160 -2.43 -9.35 15.77
N LYS A 161 -2.44 -10.12 16.87
CA LYS A 161 -1.48 -9.94 17.96
C LYS A 161 -0.05 -10.33 17.56
N GLU A 162 0.15 -11.54 17.06
CA GLU A 162 1.49 -12.08 16.80
C GLU A 162 2.18 -11.43 15.59
N LYS A 163 1.43 -11.15 14.52
CA LYS A 163 2.02 -10.61 13.27
C LYS A 163 1.94 -9.09 13.17
N PHE A 164 0.95 -8.44 13.78
CA PHE A 164 0.75 -6.99 13.64
C PHE A 164 0.90 -6.23 14.96
N ASN A 165 1.06 -6.92 16.09
CA ASN A 165 1.07 -6.32 17.42
C ASN A 165 -0.21 -5.51 17.72
N ILE A 166 -1.36 -5.98 17.22
CA ILE A 166 -2.67 -5.37 17.41
C ILE A 166 -3.47 -6.21 18.41
N THR A 167 -3.99 -5.57 19.45
CA THR A 167 -5.01 -6.12 20.36
C THR A 167 -6.24 -5.22 20.28
N LEU A 168 -7.43 -5.81 20.14
CA LEU A 168 -8.68 -5.08 19.97
C LEU A 168 -9.52 -5.16 21.24
N ASP A 169 -10.17 -4.06 21.62
CA ASP A 169 -11.04 -3.99 22.80
C ASP A 169 -12.37 -4.75 22.61
N LYS A 170 -12.75 -5.00 21.36
CA LYS A 170 -13.98 -5.69 20.97
C LYS A 170 -13.65 -6.82 20.01
N LYS A 171 -14.51 -7.83 20.01
CA LYS A 171 -14.42 -8.95 19.06
C LYS A 171 -14.32 -8.42 17.63
N PHE A 172 -13.31 -8.88 16.91
CA PHE A 172 -13.13 -8.55 15.51
C PHE A 172 -14.13 -9.30 14.64
N VAL A 173 -14.70 -8.61 13.65
CA VAL A 173 -15.51 -9.22 12.60
C VAL A 173 -14.86 -8.88 11.26
N PRO A 174 -14.14 -9.83 10.64
CA PRO A 174 -13.53 -9.60 9.32
C PRO A 174 -14.61 -9.35 8.25
N ILE A 175 -14.30 -8.44 7.32
CA ILE A 175 -15.18 -8.08 6.20
C ILE A 175 -14.35 -8.01 4.92
N ASN A 176 -14.87 -8.57 3.84
CA ASN A 176 -14.35 -8.36 2.49
C ASN A 176 -15.47 -8.63 1.46
N THR A 177 -16.38 -7.68 1.29
CA THR A 177 -17.56 -7.83 0.41
C THR A 177 -17.36 -7.23 -0.98
N SER A 178 -16.31 -6.43 -1.17
CA SER A 178 -15.99 -5.79 -2.46
C SER A 178 -15.15 -6.69 -3.36
N ARG A 179 -15.58 -6.80 -4.63
CA ARG A 179 -14.84 -7.49 -5.70
C ARG A 179 -13.62 -6.71 -6.20
N LEU A 180 -13.46 -5.44 -5.83
CA LEU A 180 -12.26 -4.67 -6.17
C LEU A 180 -11.06 -5.35 -5.51
N SER A 181 -10.14 -5.82 -6.36
CA SER A 181 -8.84 -6.26 -5.90
C SER A 181 -8.08 -5.04 -5.39
N LEU A 182 -7.52 -5.14 -4.19
CA LEU A 182 -6.48 -4.20 -3.74
C LEU A 182 -5.10 -4.61 -4.30
N PHE A 183 -5.05 -5.64 -5.15
CA PHE A 183 -3.84 -6.17 -5.79
C PHE A 183 -3.94 -5.98 -7.30
#